data_AF-A0A954A128-F1
#
_entry.id   AF-A0A954A128-F1
#
_cell.length_a   1.000
_cell.length_b   1.000
_cell.length_c   1.000
_cell.angle_alpha   90.00
_cell.angle_beta   90.00
_cell.angle_gamma   90.00
#
_symmetry.space_group_name_H-M   'P 1'
#
loop_
_entity.id
_entity.type
_entity.pdbx_description
1 polymer ?
#
loop_
_entity_poly.entity_id
_entity_poly.type
_entity_poly.pdbx_seq_one_letter_code
_entity_poly.pdbx_strand_id
1 'polypeptide(L)'
;MHPPLPTSRLFSLALSVSLCSAVGAQSLVKDILPGGSSNTTTSSPSEFTLMNGKVYFAADDGNLHGDCGRELWVTDGTAAGTHIVKDCAPGFRTSGWPNSSNPHGFCVVGSTLFFAADDGEHGIELWKSDGTAEGTQMVRNIYPDSSPAQRKSSNPLHLVALGTTVLFYAGDPTYGGELWKSDGTAAGTVLVKDILPGSYGSGPSDLTVVGSTVFFTASDKSNGTNIELWKTDG
;
A
#
# COMPACT_ATOMS: atom_id res chain seq x y z
N MET A 1 -12.68 16.61 79.61
CA MET A 1 -12.23 16.47 78.21
C MET A 1 -11.24 15.32 78.13
N HIS A 2 -11.69 14.17 77.65
CA HIS A 2 -10.89 12.98 77.32
C HIS A 2 -11.62 12.34 76.12
N PRO A 3 -10.94 11.94 75.03
CA PRO A 3 -11.62 11.46 73.83
C PRO A 3 -12.10 10.01 73.97
N PRO A 4 -13.12 9.57 73.19
CA PRO A 4 -13.58 8.19 73.20
C PRO A 4 -12.67 7.28 72.37
N LEU A 5 -12.56 6.01 72.78
CA LEU A 5 -11.94 4.92 72.00
C LEU A 5 -12.87 4.49 70.86
N PRO A 6 -12.35 4.21 69.64
CA PRO A 6 -13.18 3.66 68.58
C PRO A 6 -13.33 2.14 68.68
N THR A 7 -14.57 1.71 68.40
CA THR A 7 -15.06 0.34 68.33
C THR A 7 -14.58 -0.40 67.07
N SER A 8 -14.34 -1.70 67.22
CA SER A 8 -13.95 -2.63 66.16
C SER A 8 -15.04 -2.82 65.10
N ARG A 9 -14.66 -2.90 63.82
CA ARG A 9 -15.37 -3.71 62.82
C ARG A 9 -14.38 -4.52 61.99
N LEU A 10 -14.50 -5.84 62.11
CA LEU A 10 -13.96 -6.82 61.19
C LEU A 10 -14.58 -6.59 59.80
N PHE A 11 -13.75 -6.48 58.77
CA PHE A 11 -14.14 -6.76 57.39
C PHE A 11 -13.20 -7.83 56.85
N SER A 12 -13.78 -9.01 56.62
CA SER A 12 -13.22 -10.05 55.77
C SER A 12 -13.19 -9.53 54.33
N LEU A 13 -12.03 -9.56 53.68
CA LEU A 13 -11.98 -9.44 52.23
C LEU A 13 -11.33 -10.70 51.66
N ALA A 14 -12.16 -11.42 50.91
CA ALA A 14 -11.80 -12.58 50.15
C ALA A 14 -10.81 -12.22 49.03
N LEU A 15 -9.84 -13.12 48.86
CA LEU A 15 -9.20 -13.56 47.63
C LEU A 15 -9.50 -12.73 46.36
N SER A 16 -8.49 -12.03 45.84
CA SER A 16 -8.30 -11.96 44.40
C SER A 16 -6.93 -12.54 44.09
N VAL A 17 -6.93 -13.81 43.67
CA VAL A 17 -5.88 -14.36 42.81
C VAL A 17 -5.66 -13.31 41.72
N SER A 18 -4.49 -12.68 41.69
CA SER A 18 -4.06 -11.96 40.50
C SER A 18 -3.92 -13.05 39.44
N LEU A 19 -5.01 -13.27 38.69
CA LEU A 19 -4.92 -14.00 37.45
C LEU A 19 -3.86 -13.28 36.64
N CYS A 20 -2.77 -13.99 36.39
CA CYS A 20 -1.87 -13.75 35.29
C CYS A 20 -2.70 -13.15 34.14
N SER A 21 -2.44 -11.88 33.84
CA SER A 21 -3.11 -11.13 32.78
C SER A 21 -3.18 -12.01 31.54
N ALA A 22 -4.41 -12.25 31.08
CA ALA A 22 -4.75 -13.18 30.04
C ALA A 22 -3.70 -13.14 28.91
N VAL A 23 -3.10 -14.29 28.63
CA VAL A 23 -2.40 -14.56 27.37
C VAL A 23 -3.33 -14.08 26.26
N GLY A 24 -2.84 -13.16 25.42
CA GLY A 24 -3.64 -12.40 24.46
C GLY A 24 -4.53 -13.30 23.61
N ALA A 25 -5.84 -13.13 23.74
CA ALA A 25 -6.81 -13.83 22.92
C ALA A 25 -6.78 -13.27 21.50
N GLN A 26 -6.56 -14.14 20.52
CA GLN A 26 -6.75 -13.80 19.11
C GLN A 26 -8.24 -13.54 18.85
N SER A 27 -8.56 -12.43 18.18
CA SER A 27 -9.93 -12.06 17.83
C SER A 27 -10.03 -11.56 16.40
N LEU A 28 -11.18 -11.76 15.77
CA LEU A 28 -11.52 -11.14 14.48
C LEU A 28 -11.64 -9.63 14.68
N VAL A 29 -10.99 -8.83 13.82
CA VAL A 29 -11.11 -7.36 13.83
C VAL A 29 -12.40 -6.93 13.14
N LYS A 30 -12.63 -7.40 11.91
CA LYS A 30 -13.84 -7.15 11.12
C LYS A 30 -14.06 -8.28 10.14
N ASP A 31 -15.31 -8.68 9.96
CA ASP A 31 -15.72 -9.45 8.79
C ASP A 31 -15.89 -8.46 7.62
N ILE A 32 -14.92 -8.43 6.70
CA ILE A 32 -14.92 -7.50 5.56
C ILE A 32 -15.93 -7.93 4.49
N LEU A 33 -16.22 -9.24 4.40
CA LEU A 33 -17.16 -9.82 3.45
C LEU A 33 -18.23 -10.65 4.19
N PRO A 34 -19.19 -10.01 4.88
CA PRO A 34 -20.23 -10.73 5.59
C PRO A 34 -21.15 -11.48 4.62
N GLY A 35 -21.41 -12.75 4.94
CA GLY A 35 -22.40 -13.56 4.23
C GLY A 35 -21.89 -14.31 3.00
N GLY A 36 -20.58 -14.27 2.72
CA GLY A 36 -19.88 -15.14 1.77
C GLY A 36 -20.68 -15.50 0.51
N SER A 37 -20.64 -14.66 -0.53
CA SER A 37 -21.28 -15.03 -1.78
C SER A 37 -20.55 -16.23 -2.42
N SER A 38 -21.32 -17.29 -2.69
CA SER A 38 -21.00 -18.47 -3.52
C SER A 38 -19.52 -18.74 -3.83
N ASN A 39 -18.95 -19.76 -3.17
CA ASN A 39 -17.74 -20.55 -3.49
C ASN A 39 -16.44 -19.91 -4.05
N THR A 40 -16.31 -18.60 -4.30
CA THR A 40 -15.09 -18.00 -4.87
C THR A 40 -14.75 -16.58 -4.39
N THR A 41 -15.64 -15.85 -3.71
CA THR A 41 -15.35 -14.47 -3.25
C THR A 41 -14.82 -14.49 -1.82
N THR A 42 -13.60 -13.98 -1.61
CA THR A 42 -12.96 -13.83 -0.29
C THR A 42 -12.38 -12.43 -0.19
N SER A 43 -12.34 -11.86 1.01
CA SER A 43 -11.79 -10.51 1.21
C SER A 43 -10.28 -10.40 1.00
N SER A 44 -9.57 -11.53 1.05
CA SER A 44 -8.14 -11.69 0.75
C SER A 44 -7.24 -10.51 1.21
N PRO A 45 -7.26 -10.07 2.49
CA PRO A 45 -6.40 -8.99 2.95
C PRO A 45 -4.92 -9.32 2.75
N SER A 46 -4.17 -8.43 2.11
CA SER A 46 -2.72 -8.57 1.91
C SER A 46 -2.03 -7.21 1.83
N GLU A 47 -0.72 -7.20 1.57
CA GLU A 47 0.08 -5.95 1.44
C GLU A 47 0.06 -5.10 2.71
N PHE A 48 0.21 -5.73 3.89
CA PHE A 48 0.15 -5.00 5.16
C PHE A 48 1.33 -4.03 5.33
N THR A 49 1.04 -2.78 5.67
CA THR A 49 2.03 -1.80 6.09
C THR A 49 1.51 -0.93 7.23
N LEU A 50 2.43 -0.39 8.03
CA LEU A 50 2.12 0.50 9.14
C LEU A 50 2.39 1.95 8.72
N MET A 51 1.39 2.82 8.83
CA MET A 51 1.54 4.26 8.65
C MET A 51 0.71 4.99 9.71
N ASN A 52 1.30 5.99 10.37
CA ASN A 52 0.60 6.85 11.35
C ASN A 52 -0.18 6.07 12.43
N GLY A 53 0.35 4.92 12.88
CA GLY A 53 -0.26 4.08 13.91
C GLY A 53 -1.46 3.24 13.44
N LYS A 54 -1.73 3.18 12.13
CA LYS A 54 -2.76 2.34 11.53
C LYS A 54 -2.16 1.35 10.54
N VAL A 55 -2.84 0.23 10.37
CA VAL A 55 -2.46 -0.78 9.38
C VAL A 55 -3.22 -0.50 8.10
N TYR A 56 -2.48 -0.32 7.01
CA TYR A 56 -2.99 -0.21 5.65
C TYR A 56 -2.76 -1.54 4.95
N PHE A 57 -3.74 -1.96 4.17
CA PHE A 57 -3.74 -3.23 3.47
C PHE A 57 -4.68 -3.13 2.30
N ALA A 58 -4.67 -4.12 1.43
CA ALA A 58 -5.59 -4.17 0.32
C ALA A 58 -6.51 -5.39 0.42
N ALA A 59 -7.79 -5.17 0.17
CA ALA A 59 -8.86 -6.15 0.41
C ALA A 59 -10.08 -5.85 -0.46
N ASP A 60 -10.94 -6.86 -0.59
CA ASP A 60 -12.18 -6.84 -1.35
C ASP A 60 -13.36 -7.07 -0.37
N ASP A 61 -14.45 -6.33 -0.51
CA ASP A 61 -15.66 -6.54 0.30
C ASP A 61 -16.79 -7.20 -0.46
N GLY A 62 -16.52 -7.74 -1.65
CA GLY A 62 -17.49 -8.44 -2.50
C GLY A 62 -18.64 -7.55 -2.92
N ASN A 63 -18.34 -6.28 -3.22
CA ASN A 63 -19.26 -5.27 -3.73
C ASN A 63 -20.27 -4.74 -2.69
N LEU A 64 -19.96 -4.82 -1.39
CA LEU A 64 -20.86 -4.35 -0.33
C LEU A 64 -20.98 -2.83 -0.27
N HIS A 65 -19.96 -2.10 -0.75
CA HIS A 65 -20.03 -0.64 -0.87
C HIS A 65 -20.47 -0.18 -2.27
N GLY A 66 -21.03 -1.08 -3.08
CA GLY A 66 -21.72 -0.72 -4.33
C GLY A 66 -20.79 -0.08 -5.35
N ASP A 67 -19.83 -0.86 -5.84
CA ASP A 67 -19.04 -0.72 -7.08
C ASP A 67 -17.52 -0.81 -6.88
N CYS A 68 -17.05 -1.20 -5.68
CA CYS A 68 -15.63 -1.36 -5.38
C CYS A 68 -15.21 -2.84 -5.36
N GLY A 69 -14.15 -3.16 -6.12
CA GLY A 69 -13.44 -4.43 -6.05
C GLY A 69 -12.38 -4.41 -4.96
N ARG A 70 -11.17 -4.90 -5.26
CA ARG A 70 -10.06 -4.91 -4.32
C ARG A 70 -9.39 -3.54 -4.27
N GLU A 71 -9.54 -2.86 -3.14
CA GLU A 71 -9.16 -1.46 -2.93
C GLU A 71 -8.19 -1.27 -1.75
N LEU A 72 -7.82 -0.02 -1.45
CA LEU A 72 -6.99 0.35 -0.29
C LEU A 72 -7.87 0.44 0.97
N TRP A 73 -7.51 -0.30 2.01
CA TRP A 73 -8.19 -0.36 3.30
C TRP A 73 -7.28 0.10 4.43
N VAL A 74 -7.89 0.51 5.53
CA VAL A 74 -7.23 0.89 6.77
C VAL A 74 -7.90 0.23 7.97
N THR A 75 -7.13 -0.07 9.02
CA THR A 75 -7.63 -0.47 10.34
C THR A 75 -6.81 0.14 11.47
N ASP A 76 -7.47 0.48 12.57
CA ASP A 76 -6.86 0.82 13.87
C ASP A 76 -6.91 -0.35 14.87
N GLY A 77 -7.28 -1.55 14.40
CA GLY A 77 -7.49 -2.74 15.23
C GLY A 77 -8.92 -2.91 15.73
N THR A 78 -9.84 -2.00 15.43
CA THR A 78 -11.26 -2.12 15.76
C THR A 78 -12.14 -2.35 14.53
N ALA A 79 -13.30 -2.98 14.72
CA ALA A 79 -14.27 -3.16 13.64
C ALA A 79 -14.73 -1.81 13.04
N ALA A 80 -14.98 -0.81 13.89
CA ALA A 80 -15.43 0.52 13.48
C ALA A 80 -14.34 1.28 12.71
N GLY A 81 -13.08 1.15 13.13
CA GLY A 81 -11.93 1.76 12.45
C GLY A 81 -11.45 1.00 11.22
N THR A 82 -12.11 -0.10 10.83
CA THR A 82 -11.75 -0.88 9.64
C THR A 82 -12.65 -0.56 8.46
N HIS A 83 -12.12 0.13 7.44
CA HIS A 83 -12.89 0.60 6.29
C HIS A 83 -12.00 0.86 5.07
N ILE A 84 -12.61 0.98 3.90
CA ILE A 84 -11.97 1.43 2.67
C ILE A 84 -11.47 2.87 2.85
N VAL A 85 -10.24 3.16 2.42
CA VAL A 85 -9.70 4.52 2.40
C VAL A 85 -10.28 5.29 1.22
N LYS A 86 -10.24 4.68 0.03
CA LYS A 86 -10.79 5.21 -1.21
C LYS A 86 -11.06 4.07 -2.19
N ASP A 87 -12.20 4.14 -2.87
CA ASP A 87 -12.41 3.43 -4.12
C ASP A 87 -11.62 4.14 -5.22
N CYS A 88 -10.45 3.58 -5.55
CA CYS A 88 -9.54 4.21 -6.50
C CYS A 88 -9.95 3.93 -7.94
N ALA A 89 -10.72 2.85 -8.19
CA ALA A 89 -11.22 2.46 -9.49
C ALA A 89 -12.74 2.34 -9.46
N PRO A 90 -13.50 3.44 -9.44
CA PRO A 90 -14.95 3.38 -9.36
C PRO A 90 -15.59 2.78 -10.62
N GLY A 91 -16.79 2.25 -10.44
CA GLY A 91 -17.66 1.77 -11.52
C GLY A 91 -17.45 0.30 -11.90
N PHE A 92 -17.89 -0.07 -13.10
CA PHE A 92 -17.98 -1.46 -13.51
C PHE A 92 -17.24 -1.77 -14.80
N ARG A 93 -16.71 -2.99 -14.88
CA ARG A 93 -16.31 -3.64 -16.11
C ARG A 93 -17.53 -3.96 -16.96
N THR A 94 -17.35 -4.11 -18.27
CA THR A 94 -18.43 -4.54 -19.20
C THR A 94 -19.04 -5.89 -18.85
N SER A 95 -18.34 -6.73 -18.09
CA SER A 95 -18.83 -7.99 -17.55
C SER A 95 -19.81 -7.84 -16.36
N GLY A 96 -20.07 -6.62 -15.89
CA GLY A 96 -20.94 -6.32 -14.75
C GLY A 96 -20.27 -6.49 -13.39
N TRP A 97 -18.97 -6.77 -13.36
CA TRP A 97 -18.17 -6.82 -12.13
C TRP A 97 -17.59 -5.45 -11.80
N PRO A 98 -17.52 -5.05 -10.51
CA PRO A 98 -16.81 -3.87 -10.08
C PRO A 98 -15.41 -3.75 -10.66
N ASN A 99 -14.98 -2.53 -10.92
CA ASN A 99 -13.59 -2.24 -11.14
C ASN A 99 -12.79 -2.49 -9.85
N SER A 100 -11.49 -2.72 -10.00
CA SER A 100 -10.61 -3.05 -8.89
C SER A 100 -9.29 -2.38 -9.15
N SER A 101 -8.86 -1.51 -8.24
CA SER A 101 -7.58 -0.82 -8.34
C SER A 101 -6.40 -1.75 -8.10
N ASN A 102 -6.64 -2.90 -7.45
CA ASN A 102 -5.64 -3.90 -7.09
C ASN A 102 -4.38 -3.30 -6.46
N PRO A 103 -4.49 -2.57 -5.34
CA PRO A 103 -3.35 -1.85 -4.78
C PRO A 103 -2.31 -2.84 -4.24
N HIS A 104 -1.03 -2.58 -4.54
CA HIS A 104 0.10 -3.45 -4.18
C HIS A 104 1.43 -2.69 -4.09
N GLY A 105 2.47 -3.34 -3.57
CA GLY A 105 3.82 -2.78 -3.50
C GLY A 105 3.94 -1.64 -2.49
N PHE A 106 3.33 -1.81 -1.31
CA PHE A 106 3.17 -0.73 -0.33
C PHE A 106 4.52 -0.27 0.25
N CYS A 107 4.79 1.02 0.15
CA CYS A 107 6.01 1.65 0.66
C CYS A 107 5.68 2.96 1.39
N VAL A 108 6.06 3.07 2.65
CA VAL A 108 5.81 4.29 3.45
C VAL A 108 7.04 5.18 3.44
N VAL A 109 6.86 6.44 3.07
CA VAL A 109 7.88 7.50 3.14
C VAL A 109 7.33 8.63 4.03
N GLY A 110 7.90 8.78 5.23
CA GLY A 110 7.37 9.71 6.22
C GLY A 110 5.92 9.38 6.60
N SER A 111 4.99 10.28 6.30
CA SER A 111 3.55 10.12 6.55
C SER A 111 2.74 9.83 5.28
N THR A 112 3.40 9.39 4.21
CA THR A 112 2.78 9.10 2.92
C THR A 112 3.01 7.65 2.53
N LEU A 113 1.92 6.96 2.19
CA LEU A 113 1.94 5.62 1.62
C LEU A 113 2.00 5.75 0.10
N PHE A 114 3.01 5.17 -0.51
CA PHE A 114 3.13 4.97 -1.95
C PHE A 114 2.79 3.52 -2.32
N PHE A 115 2.12 3.34 -3.45
CA PHE A 115 1.69 2.03 -3.93
C PHE A 115 1.38 2.09 -5.43
N ALA A 116 1.36 0.93 -6.07
CA ALA A 116 0.85 0.77 -7.43
C ALA A 116 -0.67 0.51 -7.37
N ALA A 117 -1.44 1.19 -8.22
CA ALA A 117 -2.89 0.98 -8.36
C ALA A 117 -3.41 1.45 -9.71
N ASP A 118 -4.59 0.94 -10.08
CA ASP A 118 -5.33 1.29 -11.30
C ASP A 118 -6.55 2.16 -10.96
N ASP A 119 -6.89 3.19 -11.75
CA ASP A 119 -8.15 3.95 -11.62
C ASP A 119 -9.27 3.49 -12.57
N GLY A 120 -9.02 2.48 -13.39
CA GLY A 120 -9.95 2.06 -14.43
C GLY A 120 -9.80 2.83 -15.75
N GLU A 121 -8.96 3.87 -15.81
CA GLU A 121 -8.71 4.70 -16.99
C GLU A 121 -7.26 4.57 -17.46
N HIS A 122 -6.28 4.87 -16.60
CA HIS A 122 -4.85 5.02 -16.92
C HIS A 122 -4.00 3.77 -16.67
N GLY A 123 -4.62 2.66 -16.29
CA GLY A 123 -3.91 1.43 -15.92
C GLY A 123 -3.14 1.58 -14.61
N ILE A 124 -2.19 0.68 -14.35
CA ILE A 124 -1.48 0.65 -13.06
C ILE A 124 -0.36 1.70 -13.07
N GLU A 125 -0.52 2.71 -12.21
CA GLU A 125 0.40 3.83 -12.06
C GLU A 125 0.82 4.01 -10.61
N LEU A 126 1.71 4.98 -10.32
CA LEU A 126 2.12 5.28 -8.95
C LEU A 126 1.06 6.12 -8.26
N TRP A 127 0.59 5.66 -7.12
CA TRP A 127 -0.36 6.35 -6.24
C TRP A 127 0.29 6.72 -4.91
N LYS A 128 -0.31 7.71 -4.26
CA LYS A 128 0.00 8.08 -2.89
C LYS A 128 -1.27 8.17 -2.05
N SER A 129 -1.14 8.03 -0.73
CA SER A 129 -2.17 8.28 0.26
C SER A 129 -1.57 8.87 1.54
N ASP A 130 -2.26 9.83 2.15
CA ASP A 130 -2.01 10.30 3.52
C ASP A 130 -2.91 9.59 4.56
N GLY A 131 -3.73 8.63 4.10
CA GLY A 131 -4.72 7.93 4.90
C GLY A 131 -6.14 8.46 4.77
N THR A 132 -6.36 9.53 3.99
CA THR A 132 -7.69 10.08 3.67
C THR A 132 -8.10 9.76 2.24
N ALA A 133 -9.40 9.82 1.93
CA ALA A 133 -9.88 9.64 0.56
C ALA A 133 -9.38 10.77 -0.36
N GLU A 134 -9.39 12.01 0.12
CA GLU A 134 -8.94 13.18 -0.64
C GLU A 134 -7.44 13.13 -0.92
N GLY A 135 -6.63 12.72 0.04
CA GLY A 135 -5.18 12.58 -0.11
C GLY A 135 -4.75 11.32 -0.88
N THR A 136 -5.69 10.43 -1.22
CA THR A 136 -5.41 9.21 -2.01
C THR A 136 -5.57 9.49 -3.51
N GLN A 137 -4.46 9.62 -4.23
CA GLN A 137 -4.44 10.10 -5.62
C GLN A 137 -3.30 9.48 -6.43
N MET A 138 -3.50 9.32 -7.74
CA MET A 138 -2.43 9.04 -8.68
C MET A 138 -1.41 10.19 -8.64
N VAL A 139 -0.13 9.85 -8.52
CA VAL A 139 0.95 10.84 -8.48
C VAL A 139 1.22 11.41 -9.87
N ARG A 140 1.30 10.52 -10.86
CA ARG A 140 1.55 10.85 -12.26
C ARG A 140 1.15 9.66 -13.14
N ASN A 141 0.51 9.93 -14.27
CA ASN A 141 0.43 8.96 -15.36
C ASN A 141 1.78 8.93 -16.09
N ILE A 142 2.62 7.95 -15.79
CA ILE A 142 3.98 7.82 -16.35
C ILE A 142 3.91 7.24 -17.76
N TYR A 143 3.00 6.30 -18.01
CA TYR A 143 2.78 5.72 -19.33
C TYR A 143 1.44 6.20 -19.91
N PRO A 144 1.39 7.42 -20.48
CA PRO A 144 0.15 7.92 -21.07
C PRO A 144 -0.27 7.08 -22.27
N ASP A 145 -1.58 6.84 -22.36
CA ASP A 145 -2.18 6.13 -23.49
C ASP A 145 -1.92 6.88 -24.79
N SER A 146 -1.52 6.14 -25.82
CA SER A 146 -1.52 6.64 -27.20
C SER A 146 -2.89 6.53 -27.88
N SER A 147 -3.84 5.82 -27.25
CA SER A 147 -5.22 5.64 -27.71
C SER A 147 -6.12 5.11 -26.59
N PRO A 148 -7.41 5.54 -26.50
CA PRO A 148 -8.37 5.06 -25.50
C PRO A 148 -8.63 3.54 -25.52
N ALA A 149 -8.26 2.85 -26.59
CA ALA A 149 -8.44 1.40 -26.73
C ALA A 149 -7.29 0.57 -26.12
N GLN A 150 -6.19 1.19 -25.70
CA GLN A 150 -5.05 0.51 -25.10
C GLN A 150 -4.67 1.19 -23.80
N ARG A 151 -5.27 0.75 -22.70
CA ARG A 151 -4.87 1.13 -21.35
C ARG A 151 -3.45 0.62 -21.11
N LYS A 152 -2.48 1.54 -21.14
CA LYS A 152 -1.09 1.26 -20.80
C LYS A 152 -0.90 1.40 -19.30
N SER A 153 0.27 0.98 -18.84
CA SER A 153 0.57 0.87 -17.42
C SER A 153 2.07 1.00 -17.28
N SER A 154 2.51 1.92 -16.44
CA SER A 154 3.92 2.00 -16.06
C SER A 154 4.33 0.83 -15.15
N ASN A 155 3.37 0.13 -14.55
CA ASN A 155 3.58 -1.01 -13.64
C ASN A 155 4.65 -0.72 -12.57
N PRO A 156 4.41 0.23 -11.64
CA PRO A 156 5.38 0.50 -10.59
C PRO A 156 5.66 -0.74 -9.74
N LEU A 157 6.94 -1.09 -9.59
CA LEU A 157 7.38 -2.27 -8.84
C LEU A 157 8.62 -1.95 -7.99
N HIS A 158 8.91 -2.84 -7.04
CA HIS A 158 10.12 -2.76 -6.20
C HIS A 158 10.26 -1.43 -5.43
N LEU A 159 9.15 -0.85 -4.94
CA LEU A 159 9.17 0.44 -4.26
C LEU A 159 10.05 0.39 -2.99
N VAL A 160 10.98 1.34 -2.87
CA VAL A 160 11.82 1.52 -1.68
C VAL A 160 11.88 2.99 -1.25
N ALA A 161 11.90 3.22 0.06
CA ALA A 161 12.05 4.56 0.63
C ALA A 161 13.53 4.97 0.65
N LEU A 162 13.84 6.15 0.13
CA LEU A 162 15.17 6.78 0.22
C LEU A 162 15.01 8.25 0.65
N GLY A 163 15.32 8.53 1.91
CA GLY A 163 15.12 9.84 2.50
C GLY A 163 13.64 10.27 2.44
N THR A 164 13.35 11.33 1.69
CA THR A 164 11.99 11.88 1.50
C THR A 164 11.35 11.45 0.17
N THR A 165 11.96 10.50 -0.54
CA THR A 165 11.48 10.04 -1.86
C THR A 165 11.26 8.54 -1.86
N VAL A 166 10.42 8.08 -2.78
CA VAL A 166 10.31 6.66 -3.15
C VAL A 166 11.08 6.44 -4.45
N LEU A 167 11.88 5.38 -4.53
CA LEU A 167 12.45 4.86 -5.77
C LEU A 167 11.72 3.58 -6.17
N PHE A 168 11.52 3.39 -7.46
CA PHE A 168 10.73 2.28 -7.99
C PHE A 168 11.05 2.02 -9.46
N TYR A 169 10.84 0.79 -9.89
CA TYR A 169 10.78 0.45 -11.31
C TYR A 169 9.52 1.05 -11.91
N ALA A 170 9.60 1.65 -13.10
CA ALA A 170 8.43 1.96 -13.92
C ALA A 170 8.78 2.01 -15.42
N GLY A 171 7.82 1.61 -16.25
CA GLY A 171 7.90 1.65 -17.71
C GLY A 171 7.30 2.92 -18.30
N ASP A 172 7.92 3.44 -19.36
CA ASP A 172 7.35 4.49 -20.19
C ASP A 172 7.64 4.23 -21.69
N PRO A 173 6.90 4.87 -22.62
CA PRO A 173 7.06 4.61 -24.05
C PRO A 173 8.40 5.11 -24.64
N THR A 174 9.11 5.98 -23.94
CA THR A 174 10.36 6.62 -24.40
C THR A 174 11.58 5.85 -23.93
N TYR A 175 11.66 5.53 -22.63
CA TYR A 175 12.84 4.94 -22.00
C TYR A 175 12.64 3.46 -21.61
N GLY A 176 11.45 2.90 -21.84
CA GLY A 176 11.14 1.54 -21.42
C GLY A 176 11.09 1.39 -19.90
N GLY A 177 11.33 0.19 -19.39
CA GLY A 177 11.37 -0.12 -17.96
C GLY A 177 12.66 0.35 -17.29
N GLU A 178 12.58 1.42 -16.49
CA GLU A 178 13.73 2.07 -15.85
C GLU A 178 13.48 2.40 -14.38
N LEU A 179 14.50 2.96 -13.72
CA LEU A 179 14.43 3.39 -12.33
C LEU A 179 13.91 4.83 -12.25
N TRP A 180 12.82 5.01 -11.52
CA TRP A 180 12.17 6.30 -11.27
C TRP A 180 12.24 6.67 -9.80
N LYS A 181 12.11 7.96 -9.51
CA LYS A 181 11.91 8.48 -8.16
C LYS A 181 10.72 9.42 -8.10
N SER A 182 10.12 9.55 -6.93
CA SER A 182 9.06 10.51 -6.66
C SER A 182 9.14 11.08 -5.26
N ASP A 183 8.83 12.37 -5.11
CA ASP A 183 8.56 13.04 -3.84
C ASP A 183 7.06 13.10 -3.50
N GLY A 184 6.21 12.40 -4.29
CA GLY A 184 4.76 12.45 -4.17
C GLY A 184 4.09 13.55 -4.99
N THR A 185 4.83 14.28 -5.82
CA THR A 185 4.27 15.24 -6.78
C THR A 185 4.54 14.79 -8.22
N ALA A 186 3.66 15.16 -9.15
CA ALA A 186 3.88 14.87 -10.57
C ALA A 186 5.20 15.45 -11.11
N ALA A 187 5.59 16.63 -10.63
CA ALA A 187 6.83 17.31 -11.03
C ALA A 187 8.09 16.64 -10.46
N GLY A 188 8.01 16.13 -9.24
CA GLY A 188 9.10 15.38 -8.60
C GLY A 188 9.15 13.90 -9.00
N THR A 189 8.15 13.39 -9.73
CA THR A 189 8.18 12.06 -10.34
C THR A 189 9.01 12.09 -11.62
N VAL A 190 10.26 11.64 -11.54
CA VAL A 190 11.24 11.75 -12.62
C VAL A 190 12.07 10.47 -12.76
N LEU A 191 12.58 10.24 -13.97
CA LEU A 191 13.56 9.20 -14.26
C LEU A 191 14.85 9.49 -13.49
N VAL A 192 15.42 8.48 -12.82
CA VAL A 192 16.72 8.60 -12.15
C VAL A 192 17.83 8.63 -13.21
N LYS A 193 17.81 7.66 -14.12
CA LYS A 193 18.72 7.55 -15.25
C LYS A 193 18.13 6.62 -16.30
N ASP A 194 18.32 6.98 -17.58
CA ASP A 194 18.17 6.06 -18.71
C ASP A 194 19.44 5.19 -18.78
N ILE A 195 19.39 3.99 -18.20
CA ILE A 195 20.54 3.08 -18.16
C ILE A 195 20.72 2.39 -19.52
N LEU A 196 19.62 1.95 -20.13
CA LEU A 196 19.62 1.38 -21.48
C LEU A 196 18.83 2.27 -22.44
N PRO A 197 19.52 3.10 -23.25
CA PRO A 197 18.86 4.02 -24.15
C PRO A 197 17.82 3.39 -25.09
N GLY A 198 16.64 4.01 -25.14
CA GLY A 198 15.53 3.65 -26.02
C GLY A 198 14.40 2.92 -25.29
N SER A 199 13.42 2.42 -26.04
CA SER A 199 12.15 1.95 -25.46
C SER A 199 12.18 0.53 -24.86
N TYR A 200 13.34 -0.11 -24.78
CA TYR A 200 13.46 -1.45 -24.17
C TYR A 200 13.60 -1.37 -22.64
N GLY A 201 14.37 -0.40 -22.13
CA GLY A 201 14.65 -0.22 -20.71
C GLY A 201 15.60 -1.25 -20.11
N SER A 202 16.24 -0.87 -19.01
CA SER A 202 17.25 -1.66 -18.30
C SER A 202 16.70 -2.71 -17.35
N GLY A 203 15.38 -2.70 -17.08
CA GLY A 203 14.72 -3.63 -16.17
C GLY A 203 15.22 -3.61 -14.71
N PRO A 204 15.27 -2.45 -14.00
CA PRO A 204 15.73 -2.43 -12.62
C PRO A 204 14.92 -3.31 -11.67
N SER A 205 15.60 -4.12 -10.86
CA SER A 205 14.96 -5.01 -9.88
C SER A 205 15.82 -5.21 -8.62
N ASP A 206 15.28 -5.90 -7.62
CA ASP A 206 15.95 -6.20 -6.34
C ASP A 206 16.50 -4.96 -5.59
N LEU A 207 15.76 -3.85 -5.65
CA LEU A 207 16.14 -2.60 -5.00
C LEU A 207 16.32 -2.80 -3.49
N THR A 208 17.50 -2.44 -2.99
CA THR A 208 17.88 -2.58 -1.58
C THR A 208 18.57 -1.32 -1.08
N VAL A 209 18.05 -0.73 -0.01
CA VAL A 209 18.58 0.51 0.59
C VAL A 209 19.67 0.16 1.61
N VAL A 210 20.82 0.84 1.51
CA VAL A 210 21.90 0.82 2.50
C VAL A 210 22.32 2.27 2.79
N GLY A 211 21.90 2.79 3.96
CA GLY A 211 22.13 4.19 4.30
C GLY A 211 21.41 5.14 3.33
N SER A 212 22.16 5.98 2.64
CA SER A 212 21.65 6.91 1.62
C SER A 212 21.80 6.41 0.18
N THR A 213 22.09 5.12 -0.02
CA THR A 213 22.33 4.53 -1.33
C THR A 213 21.36 3.38 -1.57
N VAL A 214 20.82 3.26 -2.78
CA VAL A 214 20.07 2.08 -3.27
C VAL A 214 20.98 1.26 -4.16
N PHE A 215 21.05 -0.04 -3.91
CA PHE A 215 21.66 -1.05 -4.77
C PHE A 215 20.56 -1.81 -5.50
N PHE A 216 20.78 -2.15 -6.77
CA PHE A 216 19.78 -2.83 -7.60
C PHE A 216 20.45 -3.56 -8.75
N THR A 217 19.72 -4.45 -9.41
CA THR A 217 20.17 -5.12 -10.63
C THR A 217 19.55 -4.45 -11.85
N ALA A 218 20.30 -4.29 -12.94
CA ALA A 218 19.80 -3.77 -14.21
C ALA A 218 20.72 -4.19 -15.37
N SER A 219 20.19 -4.18 -16.60
CA SER A 219 20.93 -4.48 -17.83
C SER A 219 21.26 -3.21 -18.61
N ASP A 220 22.53 -3.03 -18.97
CA ASP A 220 23.00 -1.97 -19.88
C ASP A 220 23.00 -2.40 -21.35
N LYS A 221 22.49 -3.60 -21.66
CA LYS A 221 22.47 -4.20 -23.00
C LYS A 221 21.06 -4.63 -23.40
N SER A 222 20.77 -4.44 -24.69
CA SER A 222 19.45 -4.71 -25.29
C SER A 222 19.04 -6.18 -25.35
N ASN A 223 19.97 -7.11 -25.12
CA ASN A 223 19.64 -8.54 -25.05
C ASN A 223 19.17 -8.98 -23.65
N GLY A 224 19.18 -8.11 -22.64
CA GLY A 224 18.70 -8.38 -21.29
C GLY A 224 19.48 -9.44 -20.51
N THR A 225 20.53 -10.04 -21.09
CA THR A 225 21.30 -11.13 -20.47
C THR A 225 22.47 -10.63 -19.63
N ASN A 226 22.83 -9.36 -19.73
CA ASN A 226 23.91 -8.76 -18.96
C ASN A 226 23.35 -7.98 -17.76
N ILE A 227 22.86 -8.72 -16.75
CA ILE A 227 22.39 -8.11 -15.51
C ILE A 227 23.59 -7.82 -14.61
N GLU A 228 23.78 -6.55 -14.27
CA GLU A 228 24.88 -6.08 -13.44
C GLU A 228 24.37 -5.44 -12.14
N LEU A 229 25.26 -5.28 -11.15
CA LEU A 229 24.95 -4.59 -9.90
C LEU A 229 25.17 -3.09 -10.06
N TRP A 230 24.12 -2.31 -9.82
CA TRP A 230 24.11 -0.85 -9.89
C TRP A 230 23.88 -0.24 -8.51
N LYS A 231 24.23 1.03 -8.38
CA LYS A 231 23.85 1.84 -7.23
C LYS A 231 23.50 3.28 -7.60
N THR A 232 22.66 3.92 -6.80
CA THR A 232 22.33 5.35 -6.90
C THR A 232 22.07 5.93 -5.52
N ASP A 233 22.27 7.23 -5.35
CA ASP A 233 21.89 7.98 -4.15
C ASP A 233 20.57 8.76 -4.33
N GLY A 234 19.86 8.51 -5.44
CA GLY A 234 18.55 9.11 -5.76
C GLY A 234 18.58 10.10 -6.91
#